data_AF-A0A5Q0GRG2-F1
#
_entry.id   AF-A0A5Q0GRG2-F1
#
_cell.length_a   1.000
_cell.length_b   1.000
_cell.length_c   1.000
_cell.angle_alpha   90.00
_cell.angle_beta   90.00
_cell.angle_gamma   90.00
#
_symmetry.space_group_name_H-M   'P 1'
#
loop_
_entity.id
_entity.type
_entity.pdbx_description
1 polymer ?
#
loop_
_entity_poly.entity_id
_entity_poly.type
_entity_poly.pdbx_seq_one_letter_code
_entity_poly.pdbx_strand_id
1 'polypeptide(L)' 'MVENSVRQGGRVACLDALGRRRTLEVSLTEDGDVCIHTPPGESAKLDWTQVGELLRKLAELRPHTR' A
#
# COMPACT_ATOMS: atom_id res chain seq x y z
N MET A 1 -19.70 3.96 -5.35
CA MET A 1 -18.24 3.86 -5.54
C MET A 1 -17.68 5.13 -4.94
N VAL A 2 -16.99 5.05 -3.81
CA VAL A 2 -16.34 6.24 -3.25
C VAL A 2 -15.09 6.46 -4.10
N GLU A 3 -15.11 7.49 -4.94
CA GLU A 3 -13.88 8.02 -5.53
C GLU A 3 -13.05 8.59 -4.38
N ASN A 4 -12.21 7.74 -3.78
CA ASN A 4 -11.15 8.22 -2.90
C ASN A 4 -10.14 8.92 -3.79
N SER A 5 -10.24 10.24 -3.88
CA SER A 5 -9.25 11.08 -4.55
C SER A 5 -7.86 10.79 -3.98
N VAL A 6 -6.98 10.22 -4.80
CA VAL A 6 -5.62 9.82 -4.41
C VAL A 6 -4.70 11.02 -4.57
N ARG A 7 -4.09 11.47 -3.47
CA ARG A 7 -3.13 12.58 -3.47
C ARG A 7 -1.72 12.13 -3.83
N GLN A 8 -1.32 10.95 -3.36
CA GLN A 8 0.00 10.37 -3.57
C GLN A 8 -0.07 8.85 -3.40
N GLY A 9 0.77 8.09 -4.10
CA GLY A 9 0.77 6.63 -3.96
C GLY A 9 2.06 5.95 -4.40
N GLY A 10 2.13 4.65 -4.14
CA GLY A 10 3.27 3.81 -4.44
C GLY A 10 2.89 2.34 -4.50
N ARG A 11 3.87 1.53 -4.91
CA ARG A 11 3.72 0.09 -5.10
C ARG A 11 4.76 -0.65 -4.27
N VAL A 12 4.35 -1.69 -3.56
CA VAL A 12 5.23 -2.59 -2.82
C VAL A 12 5.12 -3.98 -3.45
N ALA A 13 6.24 -4.58 -3.82
CA ALA A 13 6.24 -5.94 -4.33
C ALA A 13 5.99 -6.91 -3.17
N CYS A 14 5.06 -7.85 -3.36
CA CYS A 14 4.73 -8.85 -2.36
C CYS A 14 4.52 -10.23 -3.01
N LEU A 15 4.28 -11.25 -2.19
CA LEU A 15 3.79 -12.55 -2.65
C LEU A 15 2.32 -12.69 -2.27
N ASP A 16 1.58 -13.54 -2.98
CA ASP A 16 0.27 -14.01 -2.50
C ASP A 16 0.40 -15.28 -1.64
N ALA A 17 -0.73 -15.80 -1.17
CA ALA A 17 -0.77 -17.04 -0.39
C ALA A 17 -0.20 -18.27 -1.15
N LEU A 18 -0.11 -18.21 -2.48
CA LEU A 18 0.42 -19.25 -3.36
C LEU A 18 1.89 -19.01 -3.76
N GLY A 19 2.54 -17.97 -3.22
CA GLY A 19 3.94 -17.63 -3.51
C GLY A 19 4.15 -16.93 -4.85
N ARG A 20 3.09 -16.44 -5.51
CA ARG A 20 3.20 -15.71 -6.79
C ARG A 20 3.53 -14.25 -6.51
N ARG A 21 4.40 -13.66 -7.34
CA ARG A 21 4.72 -12.23 -7.26
C ARG A 21 3.49 -11.39 -7.58
N ARG A 22 3.26 -10.39 -6.74
CA ARG A 22 2.14 -9.44 -6.78
C ARG A 22 2.61 -8.05 -6.37
N THR A 23 1.70 -7.10 -6.50
CA THR A 23 1.92 -5.71 -6.13
C THR A 23 0.80 -5.27 -5.19
N LEU A 24 1.20 -4.78 -4.03
CA LEU A 24 0.35 -4.07 -3.08
C LEU A 24 0.39 -2.60 -3.44
N GLU A 25 -0.77 -1.99 -3.66
CA GLU A 25 -0.85 -0.54 -3.91
C GLU A 25 -1.12 0.18 -2.60
N VAL A 26 -0.40 1.27 -2.36
CA VAL A 26 -0.55 2.09 -1.15
C VAL A 26 -0.78 3.53 -1.60
N SER A 27 -1.80 4.17 -1.07
CA SER A 27 -2.18 5.55 -1.40
C SER A 27 -2.49 6.38 -0.16
N LEU A 28 -2.29 7.68 -0.27
CA LEU A 28 -2.76 8.68 0.69
C LEU A 28 -4.00 9.38 0.10
N THR A 29 -5.10 9.39 0.83
CA THR A 29 -6.31 10.13 0.46
C THR A 29 -6.13 11.63 0.70
N GLU A 30 -7.03 12.43 0.16
CA GLU A 30 -7.06 13.88 0.45
C GLU A 30 -7.28 14.18 1.94
N ASP A 31 -8.03 13.33 2.64
CA ASP A 31 -8.29 13.44 4.07
C ASP A 31 -7.08 13.03 4.95
N GLY A 32 -6.01 12.53 4.32
CA GLY A 32 -4.79 12.09 5.01
C GLY A 32 -4.83 10.65 5.50
N ASP A 33 -5.84 9.87 5.10
CA ASP A 33 -5.91 8.44 5.40
C ASP A 33 -4.99 7.65 4.47
N VAL A 34 -4.38 6.60 5.01
CA VAL A 34 -3.63 5.64 4.21
C VAL A 34 -4.56 4.51 3.77
N CYS A 35 -4.66 4.32 2.47
CA CYS A 35 -5.35 3.18 1.87
C CYS A 35 -4.33 2.15 1.37
N ILE A 36 -4.60 0.87 1.66
CA ILE A 36 -3.83 -0.26 1.16
C ILE A 36 -4.76 -1.12 0.31
N HIS A 37 -4.44 -1.24 -0.97
CA HIS A 37 -5.24 -1.99 -1.93
C HIS A 37 -4.55 -3.29 -2.33
N THR A 38 -5.33 -4.36 -2.24
CA THR A 38 -5.04 -5.65 -2.87
C THR A 38 -6.10 -5.89 -3.94
N PRO A 39 -5.76 -6.53 -5.07
CA PRO A 39 -6.75 -6.89 -6.08
C PRO A 39 -7.90 -7.71 -5.49
N PRO A 40 -9.14 -7.57 -6.01
CA PRO A 40 -10.29 -8.32 -5.49
C PRO A 40 -10.05 -9.84 -5.46
N GLY A 41 -10.37 -10.48 -4.34
CA GLY A 41 -10.20 -11.93 -4.17
C GLY A 41 -8.77 -12.38 -3.90
N GLU A 42 -7.81 -11.45 -3.80
CA GLU A 42 -6.43 -11.77 -3.46
C GLU A 42 -6.08 -11.37 -2.02
N SER A 43 -5.04 -12.00 -1.47
CA SER A 43 -4.44 -11.62 -0.20
C SER A 43 -2.96 -11.43 -0.42
N ALA A 44 -2.42 -10.30 0.04
CA ALA A 44 -0.99 -10.07 0.06
C ALA A 44 -0.39 -10.73 1.30
N LYS A 45 0.61 -11.58 1.10
CA LYS A 45 1.47 -12.12 2.14
C LYS A 45 2.80 -11.40 2.05
N LEU A 46 3.20 -10.79 3.16
CA LEU A 46 4.48 -10.10 3.27
C LEU A 46 5.40 -10.87 4.22
N ASP A 47 6.65 -11.05 3.82
CA ASP A 47 7.72 -11.38 4.76
C ASP A 47 8.24 -10.13 5.46
N TRP A 48 9.12 -10.29 6.46
CA TRP A 48 9.63 -9.17 7.25
C TRP A 48 10.45 -8.15 6.44
N THR A 49 11.09 -8.58 5.35
CA THR A 49 11.79 -7.67 4.44
C THR A 49 10.79 -6.76 3.73
N GLN A 50 9.72 -7.36 3.20
CA GLN A 50 8.63 -6.66 2.52
C GLN A 50 7.82 -5.77 3.48
N VAL A 51 7.65 -6.18 4.75
CA VAL A 51 7.09 -5.33 5.80
C VAL A 51 7.94 -4.08 6.01
N GLY A 52 9.27 -4.21 6.00
CA GLY A 52 10.19 -3.07 6.05
C GLY A 52 10.02 -2.11 4.87
N GLU A 53 9.87 -2.64 3.65
CA GLU A 53 9.61 -1.82 2.46
C GLU A 53 8.26 -1.09 2.55
N LEU A 54 7.22 -1.76 3.05
CA LEU A 54 5.91 -1.16 3.28
C LEU A 54 6.01 -0.01 4.29
N LEU A 55 6.65 -0.23 5.44
CA LEU A 55 6.86 0.81 6.45
C LEU A 55 7.62 2.03 5.88
N ARG A 56 8.64 1.79 5.04
CA ARG A 56 9.36 2.87 4.36
C ARG A 56 8.43 3.66 3.44
N LYS A 57 7.59 3.00 2.65
CA LYS A 57 6.62 3.69 1.78
C LYS A 57 5.54 4.45 2.56
N LEU A 58 5.07 3.90 3.66
CA LEU A 58 4.14 4.59 4.55
C LEU A 58 4.77 5.86 5.16
N ALA A 59 6.06 5.82 5.50
CA ALA A 59 6.77 6.99 5.98
C ALA A 59 6.94 8.07 4.90
N GLU A 60 7.18 7.68 3.64
CA GLU A 60 7.25 8.61 2.50
C GLU A 60 5.90 9.28 2.20
N LEU A 61 4.79 8.60 2.48
CA LEU A 61 3.43 9.12 2.31
C LEU A 61 2.95 9.97 3.48
N ARG A 62 3.76 10.20 4.52
CA ARG A 62 3.34 11.05 5.64
C ARG A 62 3.04 12.46 5.13
N PRO A 63 1.80 12.98 5.33
CA PRO A 63 1.55 14.40 5.12
C PRO A 63 2.53 15.16 5.99
N HIS A 64 3.23 16.14 5.43
CA HIS A 64 4.07 17.04 6.21
C HIS A 64 3.14 17.78 7.17
N THR A 65 3.03 17.27 8.40
CA THR A 65 2.26 17.88 9.47
C THR A 65 2.84 19.27 9.69
N ARG A 66 2.05 20.29 9.41
CA ARG A 66 2.39 21.68 9.65
C ARG A 66 1.80 22.13 10.98
#